data_AF-A0A353VUV5-F1
#
_entry.id   AF-A0A353VUV5-F1
#
_cell.length_a   1.000
_cell.length_b   1.000
_cell.length_c   1.000
_cell.angle_alpha   90.00
_cell.angle_beta   90.00
_cell.angle_gamma   90.00
#
_symmetry.space_group_name_H-M   'P 1'
#
loop_
_entity.id
_entity.type
_entity.pdbx_description
1 polymer ?
#
loop_
_entity_poly.entity_id
_entity_poly.type
_entity_poly.pdbx_seq_one_letter_code
_entity_poly.pdbx_strand_id
1 'polypeptide(L)'
;MLEDIFRMQLELNDYVFKKNNLKNKSGDVLNMQAIITAVKNEDMMVNDLPNKWLVNYSKAIKEELSELDEELLWKWWSKDEIDMQNIRVELIDILHFLISAMMCAGLTAEKVFDIYQQKHAVNIKRQDMDYNKKIKTEDDNKDIH
;
A
#
# COMPACT_ATOMS: atom_id res chain seq x y z
N MET A 1 -15.28 3.65 -8.24
CA MET A 1 -14.99 3.23 -6.85
C MET A 1 -13.50 3.18 -6.55
N LEU A 2 -12.70 2.26 -7.11
CA LEU A 2 -11.24 2.22 -6.82
C LEU A 2 -10.53 3.49 -7.31
N GLU A 3 -10.89 3.99 -8.48
CA GLU A 3 -10.42 5.29 -9.00
C GLU A 3 -10.74 6.45 -8.04
N ASP A 4 -11.90 6.43 -7.40
CA ASP A 4 -12.30 7.47 -6.45
C ASP A 4 -11.44 7.42 -5.18
N ILE A 5 -11.13 6.22 -4.68
CA ILE A 5 -10.22 6.02 -3.55
C ILE A 5 -8.83 6.58 -3.89
N PHE A 6 -8.30 6.28 -5.08
CA PHE A 6 -7.02 6.83 -5.54
C PHE A 6 -7.06 8.36 -5.65
N ARG A 7 -8.13 8.93 -6.23
CA ARG A 7 -8.28 10.38 -6.32
C ARG A 7 -8.30 11.04 -4.94
N MET A 8 -9.14 10.55 -4.03
CA MET A 8 -9.26 11.06 -2.67
C MET A 8 -7.93 10.96 -1.91
N GLN A 9 -7.21 9.85 -2.08
CA GLN A 9 -5.93 9.65 -1.40
C GLN A 9 -4.82 10.55 -1.96
N LEU A 10 -4.82 10.81 -3.26
CA LEU A 10 -3.91 11.77 -3.88
C LEU A 10 -4.14 13.17 -3.31
N GLU A 11 -5.40 13.61 -3.26
CA GLU A 11 -5.78 14.92 -2.70
C GLU A 11 -5.35 15.05 -1.23
N LEU A 12 -5.56 13.99 -0.42
CA LEU A 12 -5.16 13.96 0.98
C LEU A 12 -3.63 14.03 1.15
N ASN A 13 -2.88 13.24 0.38
CA ASN A 13 -1.41 13.27 0.42
C ASN A 13 -0.87 14.67 0.09
N ASP A 14 -1.35 15.28 -0.98
CA ASP A 14 -0.94 16.63 -1.40
C ASP A 14 -1.30 17.69 -0.35
N TYR A 15 -2.49 17.56 0.25
CA TYR A 15 -2.89 18.42 1.36
C TYR A 15 -1.95 18.29 2.56
N VAL A 16 -1.61 17.06 2.97
CA VAL A 16 -0.70 16.78 4.09
C VAL A 16 0.70 17.29 3.80
N PHE A 17 1.24 17.06 2.59
CA PHE A 17 2.57 17.53 2.21
C PHE A 17 2.66 19.06 2.25
N LYS A 18 1.65 19.74 1.70
CA LYS A 18 1.54 21.19 1.74
C LYS A 18 1.40 21.72 3.16
N LYS A 19 0.51 21.12 3.96
CA LYS A 19 0.24 21.54 5.34
C LYS A 19 1.48 21.44 6.22
N ASN A 20 2.30 20.42 6.00
CA ASN A 20 3.55 20.18 6.73
C ASN A 20 4.79 20.79 6.05
N ASN A 21 4.60 21.61 5.01
CA ASN A 21 5.67 22.27 4.27
C ASN A 21 6.79 21.33 3.81
N LEU A 22 6.43 20.11 3.40
CA LEU A 22 7.39 19.14 2.87
C LEU A 22 7.90 19.62 1.51
N LYS A 23 9.22 19.56 1.32
CA LYS A 23 9.88 20.09 0.12
C LYS A 23 10.53 18.98 -0.71
N ASN A 24 10.54 19.18 -2.02
CA ASN A 24 11.36 18.37 -2.93
C ASN A 24 12.82 18.88 -2.94
N LYS A 25 13.69 18.21 -3.72
CA LYS A 25 15.12 18.59 -3.85
C LYS A 25 15.32 20.01 -4.41
N SER A 26 14.34 20.55 -5.15
CA SER A 26 14.36 21.90 -5.72
C SER A 26 13.87 22.99 -4.76
N GLY A 27 13.36 22.62 -3.58
CA GLY A 27 12.81 23.56 -2.58
C GLY A 27 11.33 23.90 -2.76
N ASP A 28 10.67 23.34 -3.78
CA ASP A 28 9.23 23.48 -3.99
C ASP A 28 8.44 22.55 -3.05
N VAL A 29 7.19 22.90 -2.77
CA VAL A 29 6.29 22.02 -2.01
C VAL A 29 6.15 20.70 -2.75
N LEU A 30 6.41 19.60 -2.04
CA LEU A 30 6.26 18.27 -2.57
C LEU A 30 4.78 17.96 -2.84
N ASN A 31 4.52 17.23 -3.91
CA ASN A 31 3.23 16.63 -4.24
C ASN A 31 3.44 15.20 -4.77
N MET A 32 2.36 14.42 -4.82
CA MET A 32 2.35 13.06 -5.33
C MET A 32 2.77 13.00 -6.79
N GLN A 33 2.41 14.02 -7.59
CA GLN A 33 2.79 14.06 -8.99
C GLN A 33 4.32 14.08 -9.19
N ALA A 34 5.08 14.75 -8.32
CA ALA A 34 6.53 14.74 -8.35
C ALA A 34 7.11 13.33 -8.11
N ILE A 35 6.51 12.56 -7.19
CA ILE A 35 6.91 11.18 -6.91
C ILE A 35 6.57 10.27 -8.10
N ILE A 36 5.35 10.39 -8.64
CA ILE A 36 4.90 9.61 -9.81
C ILE A 36 5.78 9.90 -11.03
N THR A 37 6.15 11.16 -11.25
CA THR A 37 7.06 11.54 -12.34
C THR A 37 8.45 10.96 -12.14
N ALA A 38 8.97 10.92 -10.91
CA ALA A 38 10.25 10.28 -10.62
C ALA A 38 10.24 8.78 -10.96
N VAL A 39 9.14 8.06 -10.67
CA VAL A 39 8.98 6.66 -11.10
C VAL A 39 9.00 6.53 -12.63
N LYS A 40 8.26 7.40 -13.34
CA LYS A 40 8.22 7.40 -14.81
C LYS A 40 9.58 7.71 -15.46
N ASN A 41 10.42 8.47 -14.78
CA ASN A 41 11.77 8.81 -15.21
C ASN A 41 12.82 7.76 -14.79
N GLU A 42 12.38 6.65 -14.16
CA GLU A 42 13.26 5.60 -13.64
C GLU A 42 14.22 6.06 -12.54
N ASP A 43 13.86 7.10 -11.78
CA ASP A 43 14.58 7.56 -10.58
C ASP A 43 14.32 6.59 -9.40
N MET A 44 14.87 5.38 -9.49
CA MET A 44 14.60 4.25 -8.58
C MET A 44 15.75 3.98 -7.60
N MET A 45 16.69 4.91 -7.43
CA MET A 45 17.81 4.72 -6.50
C MET A 45 17.35 4.89 -5.04
N VAL A 46 18.18 4.40 -4.11
CA VAL A 46 17.87 4.42 -2.66
C VAL A 46 17.52 5.81 -2.11
N ASN A 47 18.06 6.88 -2.71
CA ASN A 47 17.86 8.27 -2.27
C ASN A 47 16.82 9.04 -3.10
N ASP A 48 16.12 8.35 -4.00
CA ASP A 48 15.09 8.98 -4.83
C ASP A 48 13.73 8.97 -4.15
N LEU A 49 12.85 9.83 -4.66
CA LEU A 49 11.52 10.05 -4.09
C LEU A 49 10.71 8.75 -3.95
N PRO A 50 10.67 7.84 -4.95
CA PRO A 50 9.90 6.61 -4.85
C PRO A 50 10.34 5.77 -3.65
N ASN A 51 11.64 5.47 -3.53
CA ASN A 51 12.14 4.65 -2.43
C ASN A 51 11.93 5.32 -1.06
N LYS A 52 12.23 6.62 -0.95
CA LYS A 52 12.04 7.36 0.30
C LYS A 52 10.59 7.28 0.80
N TRP A 53 9.62 7.48 -0.09
CA TRP A 53 8.22 7.50 0.29
C TRP A 53 7.62 6.11 0.47
N LEU A 54 8.06 5.11 -0.31
CA LEU A 54 7.73 3.71 -0.04
C LEU A 54 8.18 3.27 1.36
N VAL A 55 9.38 3.69 1.80
CA VAL A 55 9.87 3.43 3.17
C VAL A 55 8.97 4.11 4.21
N ASN A 56 8.57 5.37 4.00
CA ASN A 56 7.71 6.08 4.93
C ASN A 56 6.32 5.44 5.04
N TYR A 57 5.67 5.14 3.92
CA TYR A 57 4.37 4.49 3.92
C TYR A 57 4.42 3.05 4.43
N SER A 58 5.52 2.32 4.18
CA SER A 58 5.72 0.99 4.77
C SER A 58 5.86 1.05 6.30
N LYS A 59 6.45 2.12 6.85
CA LYS A 59 6.49 2.32 8.31
C LYS A 59 5.11 2.65 8.85
N ALA A 60 4.39 3.59 8.21
CA ALA A 60 3.03 3.94 8.61
C ALA A 60 2.11 2.70 8.67
N ILE A 61 2.10 1.87 7.61
CA ILE A 61 1.34 0.60 7.61
C ILE A 61 1.68 -0.31 8.80
N LYS A 62 2.94 -0.36 9.24
CA LYS A 62 3.34 -1.19 10.39
C LYS A 62 2.84 -0.63 11.73
N GLU A 63 2.81 0.69 11.87
CA GLU A 63 2.23 1.32 13.05
C GLU A 63 0.72 1.06 13.09
N GLU A 64 -0.03 1.27 11.99
CA GLU A 64 -1.48 0.99 11.94
C GLU A 64 -1.82 -0.50 12.14
N LEU A 65 -0.95 -1.41 11.70
CA LEU A 65 -1.10 -2.84 12.02
C LEU A 65 -0.91 -3.11 13.52
N SER A 66 -0.05 -2.34 14.19
CA SER A 66 0.15 -2.45 15.64
C SER A 66 -1.05 -1.89 16.40
N GLU A 67 -1.63 -0.76 15.94
CA GLU A 67 -2.88 -0.21 16.48
C GLU A 67 -4.05 -1.19 16.30
N LEU A 68 -4.17 -1.82 15.13
CA LEU A 68 -5.13 -2.91 14.90
C LEU A 68 -4.91 -4.10 15.86
N ASP A 69 -3.66 -4.52 16.08
CA ASP A 69 -3.34 -5.62 17.00
C ASP A 69 -3.70 -5.28 18.45
N GLU A 70 -3.62 -4.01 18.87
CA GLU A 70 -4.02 -3.54 20.21
C GLU A 70 -5.54 -3.66 20.45
N GLU A 71 -6.35 -3.54 19.39
CA GLU A 71 -7.81 -3.73 19.44
C GLU A 71 -8.24 -5.22 19.42
N LEU A 72 -7.36 -6.11 18.97
CA LEU A 72 -7.68 -7.52 18.78
C LEU A 72 -7.42 -8.37 20.04
N LEU A 73 -8.48 -9.00 20.54
CA LEU A 73 -8.40 -9.87 21.71
C LEU A 73 -8.04 -11.31 21.31
N TRP A 74 -6.79 -11.71 21.52
CA TRP A 74 -6.29 -13.03 21.12
C TRP A 74 -6.67 -14.19 22.08
N LYS A 75 -7.01 -13.88 23.33
CA LYS A 75 -7.37 -14.89 24.34
C LYS A 75 -8.75 -15.47 24.02
N TRP A 76 -8.77 -16.54 23.24
CA TRP A 76 -10.02 -17.20 22.79
C TRP A 76 -10.91 -17.76 23.92
N TRP A 77 -10.42 -17.78 25.16
CA TRP A 77 -11.19 -18.13 26.36
C TRP A 77 -11.78 -16.92 27.09
N SER A 78 -11.54 -15.70 26.60
CA SER A 78 -12.15 -14.49 27.16
C SER A 78 -13.65 -14.41 26.85
N LYS A 79 -14.37 -13.59 27.62
CA LYS A 79 -15.78 -13.23 27.39
C LYS A 79 -15.94 -11.76 26.98
N ASP A 80 -14.83 -11.10 26.68
CA ASP A 80 -14.80 -9.69 26.30
C ASP A 80 -15.39 -9.48 24.89
N GLU A 81 -15.96 -8.30 24.67
CA GLU A 81 -16.43 -7.84 23.35
C GLU A 81 -15.33 -7.02 22.67
N ILE A 82 -15.20 -7.13 21.35
CA ILE A 82 -14.27 -6.33 20.55
C ILE A 82 -14.94 -5.06 20.03
N ASP A 83 -14.16 -3.98 19.87
CA ASP A 83 -14.64 -2.77 19.20
C ASP A 83 -14.56 -2.90 17.68
N MET A 84 -15.62 -3.46 17.09
CA MET A 84 -15.72 -3.59 15.64
C MET A 84 -15.75 -2.24 14.90
N GLN A 85 -16.09 -1.13 15.56
CA GLN A 85 -16.05 0.17 14.90
C GLN A 85 -14.61 0.65 14.78
N ASN A 86 -13.81 0.55 15.86
CA ASN A 86 -12.41 0.96 15.80
C ASN A 86 -11.61 0.06 14.84
N ILE A 87 -11.78 -1.26 14.93
CA ILE A 87 -11.15 -2.23 14.00
C ILE A 87 -11.39 -1.86 12.53
N ARG A 88 -12.59 -1.38 12.18
CA ARG A 88 -12.89 -0.95 10.80
C ARG A 88 -12.16 0.33 10.40
N VAL A 89 -11.93 1.24 11.35
CA VAL A 89 -11.17 2.47 11.11
C VAL A 89 -9.70 2.13 10.87
N GLU A 90 -9.08 1.32 11.74
CA GLU A 90 -7.68 0.90 11.59
C GLU A 90 -7.42 0.18 10.25
N LEU A 91 -8.37 -0.65 9.80
CA LEU A 91 -8.31 -1.29 8.48
C LEU A 91 -8.33 -0.27 7.32
N ILE A 92 -9.05 0.85 7.48
CA ILE A 92 -9.09 1.94 6.49
C ILE A 92 -7.82 2.80 6.57
N ASP A 93 -7.22 2.98 7.73
CA ASP A 93 -5.93 3.67 7.87
C ASP A 93 -4.79 2.89 7.20
N ILE A 94 -4.77 1.55 7.37
CA ILE A 94 -3.91 0.66 6.59
C ILE A 94 -4.14 0.84 5.08
N LEU A 95 -5.41 0.94 4.64
CA LEU A 95 -5.75 1.14 3.23
C LEU A 95 -5.22 2.49 2.71
N HIS A 96 -5.35 3.57 3.48
CA HIS A 96 -4.85 4.91 3.10
C HIS A 96 -3.34 4.86 2.78
N PHE A 97 -2.55 4.23 3.64
CA PHE A 97 -1.11 4.10 3.41
C PHE A 97 -0.75 3.11 2.32
N LEU A 98 -1.51 2.02 2.16
CA LEU A 98 -1.31 1.08 1.06
C LEU A 98 -1.54 1.72 -0.30
N ILE A 99 -2.63 2.49 -0.46
CA ILE A 99 -2.94 3.21 -1.70
C ILE A 99 -1.86 4.25 -2.01
N SER A 100 -1.37 4.95 -0.98
CA SER A 100 -0.26 5.90 -1.12
C SER A 100 1.04 5.22 -1.56
N ALA A 101 1.35 4.05 -1.00
CA ALA A 101 2.49 3.23 -1.41
C ALA A 101 2.36 2.74 -2.86
N MET A 102 1.16 2.29 -3.28
CA MET A 102 0.88 1.90 -4.66
C MET A 102 1.16 3.04 -5.65
N MET A 103 0.73 4.27 -5.34
CA MET A 103 1.05 5.44 -6.16
C MET A 103 2.56 5.73 -6.21
N CYS A 104 3.27 5.59 -5.09
CA CYS A 104 4.73 5.75 -5.05
C CYS A 104 5.47 4.65 -5.83
N ALA A 105 4.84 3.50 -6.06
CA ALA A 105 5.32 2.45 -6.95
C ALA A 105 4.90 2.67 -8.42
N GLY A 106 4.26 3.81 -8.74
CA GLY A 106 3.82 4.15 -10.10
C GLY A 106 2.51 3.49 -10.54
N LEU A 107 1.77 2.86 -9.61
CA LEU A 107 0.52 2.19 -9.94
C LEU A 107 -0.64 3.18 -10.02
N THR A 108 -1.46 3.04 -11.06
CA THR A 108 -2.78 3.64 -11.16
C THR A 108 -3.83 2.69 -10.60
N ALA A 109 -5.04 3.19 -10.32
CA ALA A 109 -6.17 2.36 -9.91
C ALA A 109 -6.45 1.21 -10.90
N GLU A 110 -6.43 1.52 -12.20
CA GLU A 110 -6.57 0.53 -13.28
C GLU A 110 -5.45 -0.52 -13.20
N LYS A 111 -4.20 -0.09 -13.03
CA LYS A 111 -3.06 -0.99 -13.01
C LYS A 111 -3.04 -1.89 -11.78
N VAL A 112 -3.49 -1.39 -10.62
CA VAL A 112 -3.71 -2.21 -9.43
C VAL A 112 -4.73 -3.31 -9.70
N PHE A 113 -5.86 -2.98 -10.34
CA PHE A 113 -6.87 -3.97 -10.65
C PHE A 113 -6.38 -5.02 -11.65
N ASP A 114 -5.65 -4.62 -12.68
CA ASP A 114 -5.01 -5.51 -13.64
C ASP A 114 -4.03 -6.50 -12.96
N ILE A 115 -3.06 -5.98 -12.20
CA ILE A 115 -2.09 -6.79 -11.45
C ILE A 115 -2.80 -7.72 -10.45
N TYR A 116 -3.86 -7.24 -9.79
CA TYR A 116 -4.66 -8.05 -8.87
C TYR A 116 -5.29 -9.25 -9.58
N GLN A 117 -5.90 -9.06 -10.76
CA GLN A 117 -6.50 -10.15 -11.54
C GLN A 117 -5.45 -11.19 -11.97
N GLN A 118 -4.29 -10.72 -12.45
CA GLN A 118 -3.17 -11.59 -12.82
C GLN A 118 -2.70 -12.41 -11.61
N LYS A 119 -2.47 -11.76 -10.47
CA LYS A 119 -2.05 -12.43 -9.23
C LYS A 119 -3.10 -13.40 -8.70
N HIS A 120 -4.37 -13.03 -8.79
CA HIS A 120 -5.49 -13.89 -8.42
C HIS A 120 -5.49 -15.18 -9.25
N ALA A 121 -5.35 -15.07 -10.57
CA ALA A 121 -5.27 -16.23 -11.46
C ALA A 121 -4.09 -17.15 -11.14
N VAL A 122 -2.90 -16.59 -10.85
CA VAL A 122 -1.73 -17.36 -10.40
C VAL A 122 -2.02 -18.10 -9.09
N ASN A 123 -2.64 -17.43 -8.12
CA ASN A 123 -2.96 -18.03 -6.83
C ASN A 123 -4.01 -19.14 -6.92
N ILE A 124 -5.01 -19.02 -7.82
CA ILE A 124 -5.95 -20.12 -8.10
C ILE A 124 -5.23 -21.32 -8.69
N LYS A 125 -4.40 -21.12 -9.72
CA LYS A 125 -3.59 -22.20 -10.32
C LYS A 125 -2.73 -22.93 -9.29
N ARG A 126 -2.15 -22.19 -8.35
CA ARG A 126 -1.38 -22.77 -7.23
C ARG A 126 -2.24 -23.71 -6.38
N GLN A 127 -3.47 -23.32 -6.04
CA GLN A 127 -4.39 -24.17 -5.28
C GLN A 127 -4.77 -25.43 -6.06
N ASP A 128 -5.06 -25.30 -7.37
CA ASP A 128 -5.38 -26.45 -8.23
C ASP A 128 -4.21 -27.46 -8.34
N MET A 129 -2.98 -27.00 -8.10
CA MET A 129 -1.75 -27.81 -8.11
C MET A 129 -1.34 -28.32 -6.72
N ASP A 130 -2.26 -28.35 -5.74
CA ASP A 130 -2.00 -28.79 -4.36
C ASP A 130 -0.88 -27.99 -3.68
N TYR A 131 -1.06 -26.66 -3.66
CA TYR A 131 -0.12 -25.68 -3.12
C TYR A 131 0.52 -26.14 -1.81
N ASN A 132 1.83 -26.38 -1.85
CA ASN A 132 2.62 -26.67 -0.66
C ASN A 132 4.00 -26.00 -0.73
N LYS A 133 4.60 -25.81 0.44
CA LYS A 133 5.89 -25.11 0.58
C LYS A 133 7.04 -25.77 -0.19
N LYS A 134 6.93 -27.07 -0.53
CA LYS A 134 7.97 -27.80 -1.26
C LYS A 134 7.91 -27.56 -2.77
N ILE A 135 6.72 -27.30 -3.33
CA ILE A 135 6.52 -27.07 -4.76
C ILE A 135 6.43 -25.59 -5.12
N LYS A 136 6.18 -24.72 -4.15
CA LYS A 136 6.07 -23.28 -4.38
C LYS A 136 7.41 -22.70 -4.87
N THR A 137 7.38 -22.07 -6.04
CA THR A 137 8.38 -21.08 -6.47
C THR A 137 7.73 -19.70 -6.62
N GLU A 138 8.56 -18.65 -6.74
CA GLU A 138 8.11 -17.29 -7.06
C GLU A 138 8.25 -16.96 -8.55
N ASP A 139 8.60 -17.95 -9.39
CA ASP A 139 8.85 -17.72 -10.82
C ASP A 139 7.60 -17.30 -11.57
N ASP A 140 6.43 -17.85 -11.20
CA ASP A 140 5.13 -17.51 -11.76
C ASP A 140 4.69 -16.06 -11.49
N ASN A 141 5.34 -15.36 -10.56
CA ASN A 141 5.09 -13.93 -10.33
C ASN A 141 5.84 -13.04 -11.32
N LYS A 142 6.89 -13.54 -12.00
CA LYS A 142 7.71 -12.72 -12.92
C LYS A 142 6.93 -12.27 -14.16
N ASP A 143 5.89 -13.02 -14.50
CA ASP A 143 5.00 -12.70 -15.62
C ASP A 143 3.90 -11.71 -15.23
N ILE A 144 3.83 -11.26 -13.97
CA ILE A 144 2.88 -10.24 -13.53
C ILE A 144 3.48 -8.85 -13.76
N HIS A 145 2.81 -8.04 -14.55
CA HIS A 145 3.29 -6.70 -14.93
C HIS A 145 2.17 -5.70 -14.99
#